data_AF-K2DEZ4-F1
#
_entry.id   AF-K2DEZ4-F1
#
_cell.length_a   1.000
_cell.length_b   1.000
_cell.length_c   1.000
_cell.angle_alpha   90.00
_cell.angle_beta   90.00
_cell.angle_gamma   90.00
#
_symmetry.space_group_name_H-M   'P 1'
#
loop_
_entity.id
_entity.type
_entity.pdbx_description
1 polymer ?
#
loop_
_entity_poly.entity_id
_entity_poly.type
_entity_poly.pdbx_seq_one_letter_code
_entity_poly.pdbx_strand_id
1 'polypeptide(L)'
;MISHWSALQYHGLTEQIPRIVTASTTNKIVTPSMRERKSHNHKKKHAWEINGVRYEYMTIQEKNFFGYEKIWPEEDLYALITDTERTILDLFIYPAL
;
A
#
# COMPACT_ATOMS: atom_id res chain seq x y z
N MET A 1 -4.66 4.86 -2.60
CA MET A 1 -5.66 3.83 -2.31
C MET A 1 -5.01 2.75 -1.49
N ILE A 2 -5.56 2.38 -0.33
CA ILE A 2 -5.08 1.28 0.51
C ILE A 2 -5.16 -0.02 -0.30
N SER A 3 -4.11 -0.84 -0.27
CA SER A 3 -3.99 -2.03 -1.13
C SER A 3 -3.01 -3.05 -0.54
N HIS A 4 -2.85 -4.22 -1.17
CA HIS A 4 -1.87 -5.26 -0.76
C HIS A 4 -2.04 -5.68 0.72
N TRP A 5 -0.97 -5.75 1.52
CA TRP A 5 -0.99 -6.21 2.93
C TRP A 5 -2.08 -5.56 3.79
N SER A 6 -2.25 -4.24 3.70
CA SER A 6 -3.29 -3.55 4.46
C SER A 6 -4.70 -3.94 4.04
N ALA A 7 -4.93 -4.16 2.73
CA ALA A 7 -6.22 -4.61 2.23
C ALA A 7 -6.47 -6.09 2.52
N LEU A 8 -5.44 -6.94 2.51
CA LEU A 8 -5.55 -8.34 2.93
C LEU A 8 -6.06 -8.46 4.35
N GLN A 9 -5.48 -7.68 5.26
CA GLN A 9 -5.91 -7.66 6.66
C GLN A 9 -7.35 -7.16 6.79
N TYR A 10 -7.70 -6.09 6.07
CA TYR A 10 -9.04 -5.52 6.10
C TYR A 10 -10.11 -6.52 5.62
N HIS A 11 -9.83 -7.26 4.54
CA HIS A 11 -10.74 -8.26 3.97
C HIS A 11 -10.70 -9.63 4.67
N GLY A 12 -9.95 -9.77 5.77
CA GLY A 12 -9.80 -11.04 6.48
C GLY A 12 -9.08 -12.13 5.69
N LEU A 13 -8.30 -11.75 4.67
CA LEU A 13 -7.50 -12.66 3.84
C LEU A 13 -6.16 -13.01 4.50
N THR A 14 -5.84 -12.41 5.64
CA THR A 14 -4.74 -12.76 6.54
C THR A 14 -5.14 -12.42 7.97
N GLU A 15 -4.66 -13.22 8.93
CA GLU A 15 -4.80 -12.93 10.37
C GLU A 15 -3.58 -12.17 10.92
N GLN A 16 -2.51 -12.04 10.13
CA GLN A 16 -1.27 -11.40 10.56
C GLN A 16 -1.43 -9.89 10.60
N ILE A 17 -1.32 -9.30 11.79
CA ILE A 17 -1.36 -7.84 11.97
C ILE A 17 -0.13 -7.20 11.28
N PRO A 18 -0.30 -6.50 10.16
CA PRO A 18 0.84 -5.95 9.42
C PRO A 18 1.39 -4.73 10.16
N ARG A 19 2.72 -4.67 10.33
CA ARG A 19 3.43 -3.48 10.86
C ARG A 19 3.70 -2.42 9.79
N ILE A 20 3.02 -2.53 8.66
CA ILE A 20 3.21 -1.73 7.47
C ILE A 20 1.85 -1.36 6.88
N VAL A 21 1.73 -0.11 6.46
CA VAL A 21 0.58 0.37 5.70
C VAL A 21 0.98 0.42 4.23
N THR A 22 0.27 -0.32 3.38
CA THR A 22 0.53 -0.40 1.95
C THR A 22 -0.56 0.31 1.16
N ALA A 23 -0.16 1.09 0.16
CA ALA A 23 -1.08 1.81 -0.70
C ALA A 23 -0.60 1.88 -2.16
N SER A 24 -1.54 1.86 -3.08
CA SER A 24 -1.33 2.07 -4.51
C SER A 24 -1.62 3.50 -4.91
N THR A 25 -0.83 4.02 -5.85
CA THR A 25 -0.98 5.34 -6.46
C THR A 25 -0.62 5.27 -7.94
N THR A 26 -1.17 6.14 -8.76
CA THR A 26 -0.75 6.32 -10.15
C THR A 26 0.35 7.38 -10.29
N ASN A 27 0.49 8.22 -9.27
CA ASN A 27 1.52 9.26 -9.21
C ASN A 27 2.85 8.70 -8.71
N LYS A 28 3.95 9.18 -9.31
CA LYS A 28 5.30 8.86 -8.84
C LYS A 28 5.53 9.52 -7.48
N ILE A 29 5.74 8.70 -6.45
CA ILE A 29 6.04 9.17 -5.10
C ILE A 29 7.55 9.17 -4.88
N VAL A 30 8.06 10.28 -4.35
CA VAL A 30 9.45 10.40 -3.88
C VAL A 30 9.42 10.32 -2.36
N THR A 31 9.92 9.23 -1.80
CA THR A 31 10.02 9.07 -0.34
C THR A 31 11.29 9.74 0.21
N PRO A 32 11.34 10.11 1.50
CA PRO A 32 12.56 10.65 2.12
C PRO A 32 13.77 9.74 1.91
N SER A 33 13.55 8.41 2.01
CA SER A 33 14.58 7.40 1.76
C SER A 33 15.15 7.40 0.33
N MET A 34 14.44 7.99 -0.65
CA MET A 34 14.94 8.17 -2.03
C MET A 34 15.83 9.40 -2.18
N ARG A 35 15.74 10.38 -1.25
CA ARG A 35 16.53 11.61 -1.27
C ARG A 35 17.89 11.44 -0.59
N GLU A 36 18.04 10.43 0.24
CA GLU A 36 19.30 10.08 0.86
C GLU A 36 20.26 9.49 -0.18
N ARG A 37 21.39 10.16 -0.43
CA ARG A 37 22.44 9.74 -1.39
C ARG A 37 23.10 8.38 -1.07
N LYS A 38 22.74 7.73 0.03
CA LYS A 38 23.38 6.51 0.54
C LYS A 38 22.39 5.55 1.21
N SER A 39 21.40 5.03 0.50
CA SER A 39 20.83 3.74 0.94
C SER A 39 21.75 2.62 0.47
N HIS A 40 22.69 2.20 1.31
CA HIS A 40 23.56 1.03 1.06
C HIS A 40 22.78 -0.30 0.98
N ASN A 41 21.44 -0.26 1.08
CA ASN A 41 20.57 -1.41 0.95
C ASN A 41 19.58 -1.20 -0.21
N HIS A 42 20.01 -1.50 -1.43
CA HIS A 42 19.14 -1.59 -2.61
C HIS A 42 17.97 -2.59 -2.44
N LYS A 43 18.00 -3.45 -1.41
CA LYS A 43 16.95 -4.44 -1.12
C LYS A 43 15.76 -3.88 -0.35
N LYS A 44 15.88 -2.73 0.32
CA LYS A 44 14.80 -2.21 1.16
C LYS A 44 13.86 -1.33 0.32
N LYS A 45 12.57 -1.68 0.27
CA LYS A 45 11.55 -0.87 -0.43
C LYS A 45 11.57 0.56 0.13
N HIS A 46 11.33 1.53 -0.74
CA HIS A 46 11.25 2.94 -0.34
C HIS A 46 9.96 3.18 0.44
N ALA A 47 10.06 3.79 1.62
CA ALA A 47 8.91 4.01 2.49
C ALA A 47 9.00 5.37 3.19
N TRP A 48 7.84 5.84 3.63
CA TRP A 48 7.73 6.87 4.65
C TRP A 48 7.66 6.21 6.03
N GLU A 49 8.25 6.85 7.03
CA GLU A 49 8.14 6.42 8.42
C GLU A 49 7.61 7.60 9.22
N ILE A 50 6.41 7.42 9.80
CA ILE A 50 5.71 8.44 10.56
C ILE A 50 5.31 7.79 11.88
N ASN A 51 5.78 8.34 13.00
CA ASN A 51 5.49 7.82 14.35
C ASN A 51 5.76 6.31 14.51
N GLY A 52 6.82 5.79 13.88
CA GLY A 52 7.19 4.37 13.93
C GLY A 52 6.32 3.44 13.05
N VAL A 53 5.36 3.99 12.29
CA VAL A 53 4.58 3.27 11.30
C VAL A 53 5.20 3.47 9.93
N ARG A 54 5.43 2.35 9.23
CA ARG A 54 6.01 2.34 7.88
C ARG A 54 4.90 2.38 6.84
N TYR A 55 5.00 3.30 5.90
CA TYR A 55 4.07 3.47 4.78
C TYR A 55 4.79 3.20 3.47
N GLU A 56 4.37 2.17 2.76
CA GLU A 56 4.90 1.80 1.45
C GLU A 56 3.89 2.11 0.35
N TYR A 57 4.34 2.88 -0.63
CA TYR A 57 3.53 3.21 -1.79
C TYR A 57 4.02 2.48 -3.03
N MET A 58 3.08 1.84 -3.72
CA MET A 58 3.31 1.18 -4.99
C MET A 58 2.75 2.03 -6.11
N THR A 59 3.61 2.37 -7.07
CA THR A 59 3.18 3.07 -8.27
C THR A 59 2.63 2.05 -9.26
N ILE A 60 1.35 2.19 -9.62
CA ILE A 60 0.66 1.35 -10.60
C ILE A 60 0.27 2.18 -11.82
N GLN A 61 0.06 1.50 -12.96
CA GLN A 61 -0.44 2.16 -14.17
C GLN A 61 -1.91 2.56 -13.99
N GLU A 62 -2.35 3.63 -14.65
CA GLU A 62 -3.74 4.12 -14.57
C GLU A 62 -4.76 3.02 -14.89
N LYS A 63 -4.49 2.19 -15.92
CA LYS A 63 -5.32 1.05 -16.31
C LYS A 63 -5.46 -0.04 -15.22
N ASN A 64 -4.59 -0.02 -14.21
CA ASN A 64 -4.61 -0.94 -13.08
C ASN A 64 -5.26 -0.30 -11.83
N PHE A 65 -5.65 0.97 -11.88
CA PHE A 65 -6.29 1.68 -10.78
C PHE A 65 -7.81 1.48 -10.81
N PHE A 66 -8.26 0.27 -10.45
CA PHE A 66 -9.68 -0.12 -10.42
C PHE A 66 -9.94 -1.11 -9.29
N GLY A 67 -11.22 -1.44 -9.07
CA GLY A 67 -11.63 -2.45 -8.09
C GLY A 67 -11.41 -1.96 -6.67
N TYR A 68 -12.21 -0.96 -6.26
CA TYR A 68 -12.04 -0.31 -4.98
C TYR A 68 -13.37 0.17 -4.40
N GLU A 69 -13.39 0.27 -3.09
CA GLU A 69 -14.50 0.75 -2.31
C GLU A 69 -14.05 1.87 -1.35
N LYS A 70 -15.04 2.56 -0.78
CA LYS A 70 -14.81 3.59 0.25
C LYS A 70 -15.01 2.98 1.62
N ILE A 71 -14.02 3.17 2.49
CA ILE A 71 -14.14 2.92 3.91
C ILE A 71 -14.19 4.25 4.64
N TRP A 72 -14.92 4.28 5.76
CA TRP A 72 -15.09 5.47 6.59
C TRP A 72 -14.47 5.22 7.97
N PRO A 73 -13.15 5.46 8.13
CA PRO A 73 -12.51 5.38 9.45
C PRO A 73 -13.10 6.37 10.46
N GLU A 74 -13.57 7.53 9.97
CA GLU A 74 -14.21 8.59 10.75
C GLU A 74 -15.41 9.15 9.94
N GLU A 75 -16.32 9.89 10.57
CA GLU A 75 -17.57 10.36 9.94
C GLU A 75 -17.33 11.20 8.67
N ASP A 76 -16.34 12.09 8.68
CA ASP A 76 -16.06 13.01 7.57
C ASP A 76 -14.79 12.65 6.76
N LEU A 77 -14.20 11.49 7.05
CA LEU A 77 -12.97 11.04 6.40
C LEU A 77 -13.18 9.66 5.80
N TYR A 78 -13.12 9.59 4.47
CA TYR A 78 -13.08 8.31 3.77
C TYR A 78 -11.69 8.02 3.21
N ALA A 79 -11.37 6.73 3.12
CA ALA A 79 -10.23 6.22 2.37
C ALA A 79 -10.72 5.27 1.28
N LEU A 80 -10.00 5.25 0.16
CA LEU A 80 -10.20 4.21 -0.86
C LEU A 80 -9.39 2.99 -0.47
N ILE A 81 -9.98 1.81 -0.58
CA ILE A 81 -9.33 0.51 -0.39
C ILE A 81 -9.66 -0.39 -1.59
N THR A 82 -8.74 -1.25 -2.01
CA THR A 82 -9.03 -2.27 -3.04
C THR A 82 -10.14 -3.20 -2.56
N ASP A 83 -11.07 -3.58 -3.42
CA ASP A 83 -12.09 -4.60 -3.10
C ASP A 83 -11.43 -5.99 -2.93
N THR A 84 -12.21 -6.99 -2.52
CA THR A 84 -11.68 -8.34 -2.25
C THR A 84 -11.03 -8.94 -3.51
N GLU A 85 -11.69 -8.85 -4.66
CA GLU A 85 -11.23 -9.39 -5.94
C GLU A 85 -9.93 -8.73 -6.38
N ARG A 86 -9.84 -7.40 -6.31
CA ARG A 86 -8.63 -6.65 -6.63
C ARG A 86 -7.50 -6.97 -5.66
N THR A 87 -7.81 -7.12 -4.38
CA THR A 87 -6.82 -7.46 -3.34
C THR A 87 -6.20 -8.84 -3.60
N ILE A 88 -7.01 -9.83 -3.98
CA ILE A 88 -6.51 -11.15 -4.39
C ILE A 88 -5.66 -11.04 -5.66
N LEU A 89 -6.11 -10.25 -6.64
CA LEU A 89 -5.35 -10.03 -7.88
C LEU A 89 -4.01 -9.33 -7.63
N ASP A 90 -3.94 -8.40 -6.67
CA ASP A 90 -2.70 -7.73 -6.26
C ASP A 90 -1.66 -8.74 -5.72
N LEU A 91 -2.09 -9.80 -5.01
CA LEU A 91 -1.19 -10.88 -4.56
C LEU A 91 -0.54 -11.61 -5.75
N PHE A 92 -1.31 -11.88 -6.80
CA PHE A 92 -0.79 -12.59 -7.98
C PHE A 92 0.13 -11.72 -8.83
N ILE A 93 -0.16 -10.42 -8.94
CA ILE A 93 0.69 -9.48 -9.69
C ILE A 93 1.99 -9.19 -8.91
N TYR A 94 1.91 -9.15 -7.58
CA TYR A 94 3.04 -8.81 -6.71
C TYR A 94 3.26 -9.87 -5.60
N PRO A 95 3.77 -11.07 -5.94
CA PRO A 95 3.89 -12.18 -4.98
C PRO A 95 4.99 -11.98 -3.92
N ALA A 96 5.93 -11.07 -4.14
CA ALA A 96 7.05 -10.78 -3.22
C ALA A 96 6.77 -9.55 -2.32
N LEU A 97 5.54 -9.45 -1.84
CA LEU A 97 5.09 -8.33 -1.02
C LEU A 97 5.82 -8.23 0.32
#